data_AF-A0A3D5NPI8-F1
#
_entry.id   AF-A0A3D5NPI8-F1
#
_cell.length_a   1.000
_cell.length_b   1.000
_cell.length_c   1.000
_cell.angle_alpha   90.00
_cell.angle_beta   90.00
_cell.angle_gamma   90.00
#
_symmetry.space_group_name_H-M   'P 1'
#
loop_
_entity.id
_entity.type
_entity.pdbx_description
1 polymer ?
#
loop_
_entity_poly.entity_id
_entity_poly.type
_entity_poly.pdbx_seq_one_letter_code
_entity_poly.pdbx_strand_id
1 'polypeptide(L)' 'MSKKYKPGDVIVTLDELYEQEFIFWRNRVVNRGWFGSWQIRWAKQQITQKLIRKAIKIEEETK' A
#
# COMPACT_ATOMS: atom_id res chain seq x y z
N MET A 1 5.45 19.21 1.46
CA MET A 1 6.06 17.91 1.12
C MET A 1 5.21 17.27 0.04
N SER A 2 5.66 17.31 -1.22
CA SER A 2 4.93 16.77 -2.36
C SER A 2 4.58 15.29 -2.09
N LYS A 3 3.30 14.93 -2.20
CA LYS A 3 2.85 13.55 -2.07
C LYS A 3 3.38 12.79 -3.29
N LYS A 4 4.55 12.16 -3.16
CA LYS A 4 5.18 11.34 -4.22
C LYS A 4 4.34 10.14 -4.65
N TYR A 5 3.28 9.81 -3.89
CA TYR A 5 2.41 8.67 -4.14
C TYR A 5 0.94 9.07 -4.04
N LYS A 6 0.10 8.48 -4.90
CA LYS A 6 -1.36 8.55 -4.84
C LYS A 6 -1.95 7.17 -4.51
N PRO A 7 -3.08 7.11 -3.77
CA PRO A 7 -3.76 5.84 -3.54
C PRO A 7 -4.34 5.32 -4.86
N GLY A 8 -3.95 4.10 -5.22
CA GLY A 8 -4.50 3.36 -6.35
C GLY A 8 -5.61 2.41 -5.91
N ASP A 9 -5.69 1.28 -6.62
CA ASP A 9 -6.68 0.24 -6.39
C ASP A 9 -6.53 -0.44 -5.03
N VAL A 10 -7.62 -1.02 -4.53
CA VAL A 10 -7.64 -1.80 -3.30
C VAL A 10 -6.83 -3.08 -3.51
N ILE A 11 -5.98 -3.41 -2.55
CA ILE A 11 -5.26 -4.68 -2.53
C ILE A 11 -6.21 -5.75 -1.99
N VAL A 12 -6.40 -6.84 -2.74
CA VAL A 12 -7.38 -7.89 -2.42
C VAL A 12 -6.73 -9.22 -2.02
N THR A 13 -5.44 -9.41 -2.33
CA THR A 13 -4.69 -10.61 -1.92
C THR A 13 -3.41 -10.26 -1.16
N LEU A 14 -2.87 -11.24 -0.44
CA LEU A 14 -1.57 -11.08 0.22
C LEU A 14 -0.43 -11.03 -0.80
N ASP A 15 -0.52 -11.76 -1.91
CA ASP A 15 0.51 -11.75 -2.94
C ASP A 15 0.64 -10.35 -3.55
N GLU A 16 -0.50 -9.73 -3.90
CA GLU A 16 -0.53 -8.33 -4.34
C GLU A 16 0.03 -7.36 -3.29
N LEU A 17 -0.14 -7.66 -1.99
CA LEU A 17 0.43 -6.84 -0.90
C LEU A 17 1.96 -6.89 -0.91
N TYR A 18 2.54 -8.08 -1.09
CA TYR A 18 3.99 -8.30 -1.04
C TYR A 18 4.73 -7.88 -2.30
N GLU A 19 4.03 -7.76 -3.44
CA GLU A 19 4.56 -7.18 -4.67
C GLU A 19 4.80 -5.67 -4.57
N GLN A 20 4.11 -4.98 -3.66
CA GLN A 20 4.28 -3.55 -3.49
C GLN A 20 5.52 -3.21 -2.65
N GLU A 21 6.24 -2.16 -3.02
CA GLU A 21 7.28 -1.56 -2.16
C GLU A 21 6.66 -0.62 -1.12
N PHE A 22 5.60 0.10 -1.52
CA PHE A 22 4.83 1.00 -0.69
C PHE A 22 3.34 0.76 -0.87
N ILE A 23 2.56 0.93 0.21
CA ILE A 23 1.11 0.81 0.19
C ILE A 23 0.48 1.98 0.94
N PHE A 24 -0.77 2.30 0.61
CA PHE A 24 -1.60 3.18 1.39
C PHE A 24 -2.41 2.39 2.41
N TRP A 25 -2.17 2.62 3.70
CA TRP A 25 -2.95 2.07 4.80
C TRP A 25 -3.57 3.21 5.62
N ARG A 26 -4.91 3.28 5.67
CA ARG A 26 -5.68 4.32 6.41
C ARG A 26 -5.14 5.75 6.16
N ASN A 27 -4.95 6.12 4.89
CA ASN A 27 -4.40 7.39 4.42
C ASN A 27 -2.90 7.66 4.72
N ARG A 28 -2.16 6.68 5.24
CA ARG A 28 -0.69 6.76 5.40
C ARG A 28 -0.01 5.89 4.36
N VAL A 29 1.12 6.36 3.85
CA VAL A 29 2.02 5.54 3.04
C VAL A 29 2.93 4.76 3.97
N VAL A 30 2.95 3.44 3.85
CA VAL A 30 3.83 2.56 4.61
C VAL A 30 4.66 1.72 3.64
N ASN A 31 5.91 1.43 4.00
CA ASN A 31 6.83 0.68 3.15
C ASN A 31 6.80 -0.83 3.48
N ARG A 32 7.39 -1.63 2.59
CA ARG A 32 7.47 -3.10 2.71
C ARG A 32 8.16 -3.58 3.97
N GLY A 33 9.17 -2.87 4.46
CA GLY A 33 9.79 -3.20 5.75
C GLY A 33 8.79 -3.14 6.91
N TRP A 34 7.89 -2.15 6.88
CA TRP A 34 6.91 -1.98 7.93
C TRP A 34 5.80 -3.04 7.86
N PHE A 35 5.11 -3.14 6.72
CA PHE A 35 4.03 -4.12 6.61
C PHE A 35 4.51 -5.56 6.44
N GLY A 36 5.76 -5.78 6.05
CA GLY A 36 6.40 -7.10 6.04
C GLY A 36 6.56 -7.69 7.43
N SER A 37 6.54 -6.87 8.48
CA SER A 37 6.55 -7.30 9.88
C SER A 37 5.14 -7.62 10.41
N TRP A 38 4.08 -7.44 9.61
CA TRP A 38 2.72 -7.72 10.05
C TRP A 38 2.47 -9.23 10.15
N GLN A 39 1.73 -9.64 11.18
CA GLN A 39 1.21 -11.00 11.22
C GLN A 39 0.25 -11.25 10.06
N ILE A 40 0.37 -12.40 9.39
CA ILE A 40 -0.43 -12.77 8.21
C ILE A 40 -1.93 -12.62 8.47
N ARG A 41 -2.40 -13.05 9.65
CA ARG A 41 -3.81 -12.92 10.06
C ARG A 41 -4.27 -11.45 10.07
N TRP A 42 -3.41 -10.56 10.58
CA TRP A 42 -3.72 -9.15 10.65
C TRP A 42 -3.71 -8.49 9.27
N ALA A 43 -2.72 -8.82 8.44
CA ALA A 43 -2.68 -8.37 7.04
C ALA A 43 -3.95 -8.80 6.27
N LYS A 44 -4.38 -10.06 6.43
CA LYS A 44 -5.65 -10.55 5.86
C LYS A 44 -6.85 -9.73 6.34
N GLN A 45 -6.95 -9.43 7.63
CA GLN A 45 -8.04 -8.62 8.17
C GLN A 45 -8.08 -7.21 7.55
N GLN A 46 -6.93 -6.56 7.40
CA GLN A 46 -6.84 -5.24 6.78
C GLN A 46 -7.24 -5.27 5.29
N ILE A 47 -6.88 -6.34 4.57
CA ILE A 47 -7.31 -6.59 3.18
C ILE A 47 -8.82 -6.80 3.10
N THR A 48 -9.40 -7.65 3.96
CA THR A 48 -10.86 -7.88 4.01
C THR A 48 -11.64 -6.59 4.27
N GLN A 49 -11.11 -5.71 5.12
CA GLN A 49 -11.70 -4.40 5.42
C GLN A 49 -11.46 -3.36 4.31
N LYS A 50 -10.76 -3.70 3.22
CA LYS A 50 -10.42 -2.80 2.09
C LYS A 50 -9.67 -1.54 2.54
N LEU A 51 -8.88 -1.66 3.60
CA LEU A 51 -8.12 -0.55 4.21
C LEU A 51 -6.76 -0.33 3.57
N ILE A 52 -6.32 -1.26 2.71
CA ILE A 52 -5.05 -1.22 2.00
C ILE A 52 -5.29 -0.91 0.52
N ARG A 53 -4.54 0.05 -0.01
CA ARG A 53 -4.52 0.39 -1.44
C ARG A 53 -3.10 0.40 -1.98
N LYS A 54 -2.94 0.12 -3.27
CA LYS A 54 -1.66 0.21 -3.99
C LYS A 54 -1.14 1.65 -3.92
N ALA A 55 0.17 1.84 -3.75
CA ALA A 55 0.77 3.16 -3.83
C ALA A 55 1.27 3.40 -5.27
N ILE A 56 0.59 4.27 -5.99
CA ILE A 56 1.00 4.63 -7.35
C ILE A 56 1.94 5.83 -7.24
N LYS A 57 3.17 5.69 -7.73
CA LYS A 57 4.12 6.80 -7.80
C LYS A 57 3.53 7.88 -8.71
N ILE A 58 3.43 9.09 -8.20
CA ILE A 58 3.18 10.25 -9.04
C ILE A 58 4.55 10.57 -9.63
N GLU A 59 4.83 10.01 -10.81
CA GLU A 59 5.89 10.55 -11.63
C GLU A 59 5.52 12.01 -11.89
N GLU A 60 6.34 12.93 -11.41
CA GLU A 60 6.34 14.29 -11.93
C GLU A 60 6.60 14.12 -13.43
N GLU A 61 5.55 14.29 -14.23
CA GLU A 61 5.67 14.58 -15.66
C GLU A 61 6.47 15.89 -15.75
N THR A 62 7.79 15.79 -15.65
CA THR A 62 8.70 16.84 -16.10
C THR A 62 8.64 16.80 -17.61
N LYS A 63 7.68 17.56 -18.15
CA LYS A 63 7.64 17.92 -19.56
C LYS A 63 8.49 19.16 -19.79
#